data_AF-A0A439VLZ0-F1
#
_entry.id   AF-A0A439VLZ0-F1
#
_cell.length_a   1.000
_cell.length_b   1.000
_cell.length_c   1.000
_cell.angle_alpha   90.00
_cell.angle_beta   90.00
_cell.angle_gamma   90.00
#
_symmetry.space_group_name_H-M   'P 1'
#
loop_
_entity.id
_entity.type
_entity.pdbx_description
1 polymer ?
#
loop_
_entity_poly.entity_id
_entity_poly.type
_entity_poly.pdbx_seq_one_letter_code
_entity_poly.pdbx_strand_id
1 'polypeptide(L)'
;MSEHAIEFLREWIGEKVHCQSSQARIDKQAETLAKECAAEAAEVGIPLEDIQEEVGDIKELIASRLEEAAEAEDGQQAASKAAE
;
A
#
# COMPACT_ATOMS: atom_id res chain seq x y z
N MET A 1 0.79 -18.95 -11.52
CA MET A 1 -0.57 -18.36 -11.52
C MET A 1 -1.12 -18.55 -10.12
N SER A 2 -0.59 -17.79 -9.18
CA SER A 2 -0.92 -17.90 -7.76
C SER A 2 -1.85 -16.72 -7.42
N GLU A 3 -3.14 -16.86 -7.72
CA GLU A 3 -4.16 -15.80 -7.51
C GLU A 3 -4.19 -15.29 -6.05
N HIS A 4 -3.71 -16.10 -5.10
CA HIS A 4 -3.56 -15.76 -3.70
C HIS A 4 -2.61 -14.58 -3.42
N ALA A 5 -1.53 -14.42 -4.19
CA ALA A 5 -0.53 -13.38 -3.93
C ALA A 5 -1.12 -11.98 -4.16
N ILE A 6 -1.86 -11.80 -5.26
CA ILE A 6 -2.52 -10.54 -5.61
C ILE A 6 -3.69 -10.25 -4.65
N GLU A 7 -4.52 -11.24 -4.34
CA GLU A 7 -5.65 -11.07 -3.41
C GLU A 7 -5.16 -10.64 -2.02
N PHE A 8 -4.16 -11.35 -1.48
CA PHE A 8 -3.51 -11.00 -0.21
C PHE A 8 -2.98 -9.57 -0.23
N LEU A 9 -2.23 -9.19 -1.28
CA LEU A 9 -1.66 -7.84 -1.35
C LEU A 9 -2.74 -6.76 -1.39
N ARG A 10 -3.83 -6.99 -2.13
CA ARG A 10 -4.92 -6.02 -2.26
C ARG A 10 -5.64 -5.81 -0.93
N GLU A 11 -5.92 -6.89 -0.20
CA GLU A 11 -6.50 -6.80 1.15
C GLU A 11 -5.52 -6.14 2.12
N TRP A 12 -4.27 -6.60 2.13
CA TRP A 12 -3.24 -6.11 3.05
C TRP A 12 -2.96 -4.61 2.86
N ILE A 13 -2.81 -4.17 1.60
CA ILE A 13 -2.67 -2.75 1.28
C ILE A 13 -3.93 -1.99 1.65
N GLY A 14 -5.11 -2.51 1.34
CA GLY A 14 -6.37 -1.87 1.72
C GLY A 14 -6.51 -1.66 3.24
N GLU A 15 -5.92 -2.54 4.05
CA GLU A 15 -5.97 -2.50 5.52
C GLU A 15 -4.80 -1.76 6.18
N LYS A 16 -3.61 -1.76 5.56
CA LYS A 16 -2.40 -1.15 6.14
C LYS A 16 -2.05 0.21 5.51
N VAL A 17 -2.39 0.41 4.24
CA VAL A 17 -2.20 1.69 3.53
C VAL A 17 -3.38 2.60 3.83
N HIS A 18 -3.44 3.05 5.08
CA HIS A 18 -4.24 4.19 5.47
C HIS A 18 -3.34 5.41 5.48
N CYS A 19 -3.85 6.53 4.97
CA CYS A 19 -3.09 7.77 4.91
C CYS A 19 -2.76 8.22 6.34
N GLN A 20 -1.55 7.88 6.79
CA GLN A 20 -0.98 8.37 8.02
C GLN A 20 0.13 9.37 7.68
N SER A 21 -0.32 10.56 7.30
CA SER A 21 0.45 11.80 7.31
C SER A 21 1.46 12.02 6.18
N SER A 22 1.31 13.18 5.53
CA SER A 22 2.27 13.92 4.70
C SER A 22 3.13 13.14 3.70
N GLN A 23 3.04 13.51 2.42
CA GLN A 23 3.86 13.03 1.30
C GLN A 23 5.35 12.78 1.64
N ALA A 24 5.93 13.64 2.49
CA ALA A 24 7.31 13.57 2.96
C ALA A 24 7.69 12.28 3.72
N ARG A 25 6.73 11.47 4.20
CA ARG A 25 6.99 10.18 4.88
C ARG A 25 6.61 8.95 4.06
N ILE A 26 6.01 9.13 2.89
CA ILE A 26 5.49 8.03 2.09
C ILE A 26 6.59 7.02 1.74
N ASP A 27 7.75 7.46 1.25
CA ASP A 27 8.85 6.55 0.90
C ASP A 27 9.31 5.68 2.08
N LYS A 28 9.37 6.27 3.28
CA LYS A 28 9.77 5.59 4.52
C LYS A 28 8.70 4.62 5.04
N GLN A 29 7.43 4.98 4.89
CA GLN A 29 6.32 4.09 5.20
C GLN A 29 6.28 2.93 4.20
N ALA A 30 6.40 3.20 2.91
CA ALA A 30 6.41 2.19 1.87
C ALA A 30 7.52 1.15 2.09
N GLU A 31 8.73 1.57 2.46
CA GLU A 31 9.81 0.63 2.81
C GLU A 31 9.46 -0.25 4.01
N THR A 32 8.87 0.33 5.05
CA THR A 32 8.49 -0.38 6.28
C THR A 32 7.38 -1.39 5.99
N LEU A 33 6.33 -0.93 5.32
CA LEU A 33 5.17 -1.71 4.94
C LEU A 33 5.55 -2.82 3.95
N ALA A 34 6.45 -2.59 3.00
CA ALA A 34 6.91 -3.64 2.10
C ALA A 34 7.57 -4.81 2.85
N LYS A 35 8.35 -4.51 3.90
CA LYS A 35 8.97 -5.53 4.76
C LYS A 35 7.92 -6.30 5.57
N GLU A 36 6.93 -5.60 6.12
CA GLU A 36 5.82 -6.25 6.86
C GLU A 36 4.95 -7.10 5.93
N CYS A 37 4.59 -6.59 4.75
CA CYS A 37 3.84 -7.32 3.73
C CYS A 37 4.54 -8.61 3.34
N ALA A 38 5.86 -8.55 3.11
CA ALA A 38 6.66 -9.73 2.79
C ALA A 38 6.70 -10.75 3.93
N ALA A 39 6.77 -10.28 5.18
CA ALA A 39 6.77 -11.13 6.35
C ALA A 39 5.41 -11.83 6.54
N GLU A 40 4.30 -11.07 6.54
CA GLU A 40 2.95 -11.63 6.69
C GLU A 40 2.58 -12.55 5.52
N ALA A 41 2.97 -12.19 4.29
CA ALA A 41 2.82 -13.06 3.14
C ALA A 41 3.49 -14.42 3.37
N ALA A 42 4.72 -14.43 3.86
CA ALA A 42 5.44 -15.65 4.16
C ALA A 42 4.77 -16.47 5.28
N GLU A 43 4.15 -15.81 6.27
CA GLU A 43 3.40 -16.47 7.35
C GLU A 43 2.15 -17.20 6.84
N VAL A 44 1.48 -16.67 5.82
CA VAL A 44 0.34 -17.33 5.17
C VAL A 44 0.76 -18.31 4.05
N GLY A 45 2.07 -18.46 3.82
CA GLY A 45 2.63 -19.40 2.84
C GLY A 45 2.78 -18.84 1.43
N ILE A 46 2.78 -17.51 1.28
CA ILE A 46 3.03 -16.81 0.02
C ILE A 46 4.50 -16.34 0.00
N PRO A 47 5.36 -16.92 -0.84
CA PRO A 47 6.75 -16.49 -0.93
C PRO A 47 6.84 -15.09 -1.54
N LEU A 48 7.82 -14.31 -1.06
CA LEU A 48 8.12 -12.99 -1.62
C LEU A 48 8.36 -13.05 -3.14
N GLU A 49 9.01 -14.11 -3.60
CA GLU A 49 9.32 -14.38 -5.02
C GLU A 49 8.04 -14.39 -5.88
N ASP A 50 7.00 -15.04 -5.39
CA ASP A 50 5.73 -15.26 -6.07
C ASP A 50 4.92 -13.94 -6.11
N ILE A 51 5.00 -13.16 -5.03
CA ILE A 51 4.48 -11.79 -5.03
C ILE A 51 5.23 -10.92 -6.04
N GLN A 52 6.55 -10.89 -5.99
CA GLN A 52 7.36 -10.02 -6.84
C GLN A 52 7.25 -10.40 -8.33
N GLU A 53 6.99 -11.66 -8.65
CA GLU A 53 6.70 -12.11 -10.02
C GLU A 53 5.39 -11.48 -10.55
N GLU A 54 4.37 -11.34 -9.70
CA GLU A 54 3.05 -10.84 -10.10
C GLU A 54 2.92 -9.31 -10.01
N VAL A 55 3.46 -8.70 -8.96
CA VAL A 55 3.28 -7.25 -8.68
C VAL A 55 4.55 -6.42 -8.86
N GLY A 56 5.70 -7.05 -9.03
CA GLY A 56 6.99 -6.37 -9.10
C GLY A 56 7.48 -5.88 -7.73
N ASP A 57 7.93 -4.63 -7.67
CA ASP A 57 8.46 -4.06 -6.43
C ASP A 57 7.32 -3.65 -5.49
N ILE A 58 7.17 -4.38 -4.39
CA ILE A 58 6.11 -4.15 -3.39
C ILE A 58 6.21 -2.74 -2.81
N LYS A 59 7.43 -2.22 -2.61
CA LYS A 59 7.63 -0.87 -2.08
C LYS A 59 7.08 0.16 -3.07
N GLU A 60 7.40 0.04 -4.36
CA GLU A 60 6.88 0.94 -5.40
C GLU A 60 5.35 0.94 -5.44
N LEU A 61 4.75 -0.24 -5.37
CA LEU A 61 3.29 -0.39 -5.39
C LEU A 61 2.63 0.23 -4.15
N ILE A 62 3.19 0.00 -2.96
CA ILE A 62 2.71 0.61 -1.71
C ILE A 62 2.89 2.13 -1.72
N ALA A 63 4.03 2.62 -2.22
CA ALA A 63 4.28 4.05 -2.36
C ALA A 63 3.20 4.70 -3.21
N SER A 64 2.93 4.15 -4.41
CA SER A 64 1.87 4.65 -5.29
C SER A 64 0.51 4.72 -4.59
N ARG A 65 0.13 3.67 -3.85
CA ARG A 65 -1.14 3.62 -3.12
C ARG A 65 -1.21 4.63 -1.97
N LEU A 66 -0.11 4.85 -1.26
CA LEU A 66 0.00 5.87 -0.22
C LEU A 66 -0.13 7.28 -0.81
N GLU A 67 0.48 7.52 -1.98
CA GLU A 67 0.39 8.80 -2.67
C GLU A 67 -1.05 9.07 -3.11
N GLU A 68 -1.71 8.09 -3.74
CA GLU A 68 -3.13 8.18 -4.11
C GLU A 68 -4.04 8.44 -2.89
N ALA A 69 -3.80 7.75 -1.77
CA ALA A 69 -4.56 7.94 -0.55
C ALA A 69 -4.35 9.35 0.04
N ALA A 70 -3.10 9.86 0.02
CA ALA A 70 -2.78 11.20 0.50
C ALA A 70 -3.44 12.29 -0.37
N GLU A 71 -3.44 12.12 -1.69
CA GLU A 71 -4.11 13.04 -2.62
C GLU A 71 -5.64 13.01 -2.47
N ALA A 72 -6.23 11.83 -2.27
CA ALA A 72 -7.67 11.66 -2.08
C ALA A 72 -8.16 12.35 -0.79
N GLU A 73 -7.39 12.26 0.30
CA GLU A 73 -7.74 12.94 1.56
C GLU A 73 -7.63 14.46 1.46
N ASP A 74 -6.58 14.98 0.80
CA ASP A 74 -6.41 16.43 0.60
C ASP A 74 -7.55 17.03 -0.25
N GLY A 75 -7.89 16.35 -1.35
CA GLY A 75 -9.00 16.75 -2.23
C GLY A 75 -10.37 16.72 -1.54
N GLN A 76 -10.62 15.74 -0.68
CA GLN A 76 -11.88 15.63 0.06
C GLN A 76 -12.02 16.70 1.15
N GLN A 77 -10.91 17.06 1.80
CA GLN A 77 -10.88 18.13 2.80
C GLN A 77 -11.02 19.52 2.16
N ALA A 78 -10.50 19.72 0.95
CA ALA A 78 -10.69 20.95 0.19
C ALA A 78 -12.14 21.13 -0.31
N ALA A 79 -12.77 20.05 -0.80
CA ALA A 79 -14.14 20.08 -1.32
C ALA A 79 -15.19 20.34 -0.22
N SER A 80 -14.97 19.81 0.99
CA SER A 80 -15.87 20.03 2.13
C SER A 80 -15.74 21.44 2.72
N LYS A 81 -14.57 22.08 2.65
CA LYS A 81 -14.36 23.47 3.09
C LYS A 81 -14.87 24.51 2.09
N ALA A 82 -14.98 24.18 0.81
CA ALA A 82 -15.52 25.08 -0.22
C ALA A 82 -17.06 25.12 -0.25
N ALA A 83 -17.73 24.22 0.47
CA ALA A 83 -19.19 24.13 0.53
C ALA A 83 -19.80 24.74 1.80
N GLU A 84 -18.99 25.34 2.69
CA GLU A 84 -19.44 26.05 3.90
C GLU A 84 -19.56 27.57 3.66
#